data_AF-A0A842XCT8-F1
#
_entry.id   AF-A0A842XCT8-F1
#
_cell.length_a   1.000
_cell.length_b   1.000
_cell.length_c   1.000
_cell.angle_alpha   90.00
_cell.angle_beta   90.00
_cell.angle_gamma   90.00
#
_symmetry.space_group_name_H-M   'P 1'
#
loop_
_entity.id
_entity.type
_entity.pdbx_description
1 polymer ?
#
loop_
_entity_poly.entity_id
_entity_poly.type
_entity_poly.pdbx_seq_one_letter_code
_entity_poly.pdbx_strand_id
1 'polypeptide(L)'
;MGCGDGLAATTAIARVIYAMGRDGFLPKVISKVHPKFGTPWIATILGAGLSTLVAILIPLDTLSSLVNFGALSAFIMMHLAVFYYFGYRKKELIVTLPSVAGIIVLGLVWFGLSDDAKMLGFSWLAFWIVYSAILTRGFKIIPKVPE
;
A
#
# COMPACT_ATOMS: atom_id res chain seq x y z
N MET A 1 -1.17 -14.45 -20.58
CA MET A 1 -2.26 -13.93 -19.72
C MET A 1 -1.71 -13.05 -18.58
N GLY A 2 -0.68 -12.20 -18.82
CA GLY A 2 -0.04 -11.41 -17.76
C GLY A 2 0.28 -9.95 -18.09
N CYS A 3 0.13 -9.52 -19.36
CA CYS A 3 0.36 -8.12 -19.73
C CYS A 3 -0.75 -7.18 -19.22
N GLY A 4 -1.98 -7.69 -19.04
CA GLY A 4 -3.11 -6.91 -18.54
C GLY A 4 -2.95 -6.45 -17.09
N ASP A 5 -2.47 -7.35 -16.21
CA ASP A 5 -2.32 -7.07 -14.79
C ASP A 5 -1.25 -6.00 -14.52
N GLY A 6 -0.14 -6.05 -15.28
CA GLY A 6 0.92 -5.03 -15.20
C GLY A 6 0.46 -3.64 -15.67
N LEU A 7 -0.35 -3.57 -16.73
CA LEU A 7 -0.93 -2.32 -17.22
C LEU A 7 -1.94 -1.74 -16.23
N ALA A 8 -2.75 -2.60 -15.60
CA ALA A 8 -3.69 -2.17 -14.57
C ALA A 8 -2.95 -1.64 -13.33
N ALA A 9 -1.91 -2.33 -12.86
CA ALA A 9 -1.13 -1.93 -11.69
C ALA A 9 -0.41 -0.59 -11.91
N THR A 10 0.25 -0.41 -13.06
CA THR A 10 0.93 0.86 -13.40
C THR A 10 -0.04 2.03 -13.51
N THR A 11 -1.27 1.79 -14.00
CA THR A 11 -2.33 2.81 -14.04
C THR A 11 -2.81 3.17 -12.63
N ALA A 12 -2.98 2.18 -11.74
CA ALA A 12 -3.36 2.42 -10.35
C ALA A 12 -2.30 3.23 -9.60
N ILE A 13 -1.02 2.87 -9.75
CA ILE A 13 0.11 3.59 -9.15
C ILE A 13 0.16 5.04 -9.65
N ALA A 14 -0.04 5.26 -10.96
CA ALA A 14 -0.06 6.61 -11.54
C ALA A 14 -1.15 7.49 -10.92
N ARG A 15 -2.32 6.93 -10.57
CA ARG A 15 -3.40 7.67 -9.90
C ARG A 15 -3.05 8.05 -8.46
N VAL A 16 -2.36 7.17 -7.73
CA VAL A 16 -1.89 7.47 -6.37
C VAL A 16 -0.86 8.60 -6.41
N ILE A 17 0.15 8.51 -7.30
CA ILE A 17 1.17 9.55 -7.47
C ILE A 17 0.54 10.88 -7.91
N TYR A 18 -0.44 10.83 -8.82
CA TYR A 18 -1.20 12.00 -9.24
C TYR A 18 -1.97 12.65 -8.08
N ALA A 19 -2.67 11.85 -7.26
CA ALA A 19 -3.40 12.33 -6.09
C ALA A 19 -2.43 12.97 -5.08
N MET A 20 -1.28 12.35 -4.80
CA MET A 20 -0.24 12.92 -3.94
C MET A 20 0.31 14.27 -4.47
N GLY A 21 0.46 14.40 -5.79
CA GLY A 21 0.83 15.68 -6.42
C GLY A 21 -0.25 16.75 -6.32
N ARG A 22 -1.53 16.37 -6.43
CA ARG A 22 -2.67 17.27 -6.24
C ARG A 22 -2.80 17.72 -4.79
N ASP A 23 -2.60 16.80 -3.86
CA ASP A 23 -2.71 17.03 -2.42
C ASP A 23 -1.49 17.79 -1.85
N GLY A 24 -0.53 18.18 -2.71
CA GLY A 24 0.61 19.03 -2.36
C GLY A 24 1.80 18.31 -1.74
N PHE A 25 1.75 16.98 -1.63
CA PHE A 25 2.87 16.16 -1.13
C PHE A 25 4.02 16.05 -2.13
N LEU A 26 3.77 16.29 -3.42
CA LEU A 26 4.75 16.25 -4.49
C LEU A 26 4.64 17.52 -5.37
N PRO A 27 5.70 17.90 -6.11
CA PRO A 27 5.65 19.05 -7.02
C PRO A 27 4.43 19.02 -7.96
N LYS A 28 3.70 20.14 -8.06
CA LYS A 28 2.47 20.30 -8.89
C LYS A 28 2.63 19.91 -10.37
N VAL A 29 3.87 19.77 -10.85
CA VAL A 29 4.18 19.29 -12.20
C VAL A 29 3.70 17.85 -12.39
N ILE A 30 3.71 17.03 -11.33
CA ILE A 30 3.37 15.61 -11.36
C ILE A 30 1.84 15.40 -11.40
N SER A 31 1.05 16.38 -10.98
CA SER A 31 -0.41 16.39 -11.10
C SER A 31 -0.90 16.92 -12.46
N LYS A 32 -0.06 16.98 -13.49
CA LYS A 32 -0.52 17.35 -14.85
C LYS A 32 -1.15 16.16 -15.56
N VAL A 33 -2.39 16.35 -16.00
CA VAL A 33 -3.14 15.38 -16.81
C VAL A 33 -2.96 15.71 -18.29
N HIS A 34 -2.88 14.68 -19.14
CA HIS A 34 -2.84 14.86 -20.58
C HIS A 34 -4.18 15.43 -21.10
N PRO A 35 -4.18 16.59 -21.80
CA PRO A 35 -5.42 17.30 -22.15
C PRO A 35 -6.34 16.53 -23.12
N LYS A 36 -5.78 15.61 -23.92
CA LYS A 36 -6.56 14.80 -24.89
C LYS A 36 -7.01 13.43 -24.36
N PHE A 37 -6.31 12.87 -23.37
CA PHE A 37 -6.49 11.47 -22.93
C PHE A 37 -6.95 11.35 -21.48
N GLY A 38 -6.93 12.45 -20.71
CA GLY A 38 -7.34 12.42 -19.30
C GLY A 38 -6.41 11.59 -18.40
N THR A 39 -5.24 11.16 -18.89
CA THR A 39 -4.30 10.31 -18.16
C THR A 39 -3.16 11.11 -17.54
N PRO A 40 -2.73 10.79 -16.30
CA PRO A 40 -1.62 11.47 -15.64
C PRO A 40 -0.28 10.94 -16.18
N TRP A 41 0.11 11.37 -17.39
CA TRP A 41 1.25 10.81 -18.13
C TRP A 41 2.59 10.91 -17.39
N ILE A 42 2.83 12.00 -16.64
CA ILE A 42 4.05 12.19 -15.84
C ILE A 42 4.08 11.18 -14.69
N ALA A 43 2.95 10.99 -14.00
CA ALA A 43 2.83 10.01 -12.92
C ALA A 43 3.00 8.58 -13.44
N THR A 44 2.50 8.29 -14.66
CA THR A 44 2.69 6.98 -15.30
C THR A 44 4.15 6.71 -15.64
N ILE A 45 4.87 7.67 -16.23
CA ILE A 45 6.30 7.51 -16.56
C ILE A 45 7.13 7.35 -15.29
N LEU A 46 6.86 8.16 -14.26
CA LEU A 46 7.55 8.05 -12.98
C LEU A 46 7.28 6.69 -12.31
N GLY A 47 6.03 6.24 -12.27
CA GLY A 47 5.66 4.94 -11.71
C GLY A 47 6.29 3.77 -12.47
N ALA A 48 6.28 3.81 -13.81
CA ALA A 48 6.88 2.80 -14.65
C ALA A 48 8.41 2.78 -14.52
N GLY A 49 9.05 3.96 -14.50
CA GLY A 49 10.50 4.09 -14.32
C GLY A 49 10.96 3.57 -12.97
N LEU A 50 10.27 3.94 -11.89
CA LEU A 50 10.58 3.45 -10.55
C LEU A 50 10.38 1.94 -10.43
N SER A 51 9.27 1.41 -10.95
CA SER A 51 8.99 -0.03 -10.96
C SER A 51 10.07 -0.81 -11.70
N THR A 52 10.51 -0.32 -12.87
CA THR A 52 11.58 -0.95 -13.66
C THR A 52 12.91 -0.93 -12.90
N LEU A 53 13.24 0.20 -12.26
CA LEU A 53 14.47 0.33 -11.49
C LEU A 53 14.49 -0.63 -10.29
N VAL A 54 13.37 -0.75 -9.56
CA VAL A 54 13.22 -1.71 -8.46
C VAL A 54 13.33 -3.15 -8.96
N ALA A 55 12.72 -3.48 -10.11
CA ALA A 55 12.78 -4.80 -10.70
C ALA A 55 14.19 -5.23 -11.14
N ILE A 56 15.07 -4.26 -11.47
CA ILE A 56 16.47 -4.53 -11.81
C ILE A 56 17.33 -4.69 -10.56
N LEU A 57 17.05 -3.93 -9.49
CA LEU A 57 17.88 -3.90 -8.28
C LEU A 57 17.55 -5.01 -7.27
N ILE A 58 16.31 -5.50 -7.24
CA ILE A 58 15.83 -6.44 -6.22
C ILE A 58 15.41 -7.76 -6.88
N PRO A 59 15.89 -8.92 -6.40
CA PRO A 59 15.45 -10.22 -6.90
C PRO A 59 13.94 -10.41 -6.79
N LEU A 60 13.34 -11.03 -7.80
CA LEU A 60 11.89 -11.25 -7.86
C LEU A 60 11.37 -12.07 -6.67
N ASP A 61 12.13 -13.05 -6.17
CA ASP A 61 11.74 -13.86 -5.02
C ASP A 61 11.64 -13.02 -3.73
N THR A 62 12.59 -12.11 -3.53
CA THR A 62 12.60 -11.16 -2.40
C THR A 62 11.45 -10.17 -2.51
N LEU A 63 11.22 -9.63 -3.71
CA LEU A 63 10.14 -8.68 -3.97
C LEU A 63 8.76 -9.33 -3.76
N SER A 64 8.57 -10.55 -4.26
CA SER A 64 7.35 -11.34 -4.08
C SER A 64 7.10 -11.63 -2.61
N SER A 65 8.14 -12.05 -1.87
CA SER A 65 8.05 -12.30 -0.42
C SER A 65 7.63 -11.04 0.35
N LEU A 66 8.22 -9.89 0.00
CA LEU A 66 7.90 -8.61 0.62
C LEU A 66 6.46 -8.17 0.32
N VAL A 67 6.00 -8.33 -0.93
CA VAL A 67 4.63 -8.00 -1.35
C VAL A 67 3.61 -8.91 -0.65
N ASN A 68 3.88 -10.22 -0.58
CA ASN A 68 3.00 -11.17 0.10
C ASN A 68 2.88 -10.88 1.59
N PHE A 69 4.01 -10.60 2.26
CA PHE A 69 4.01 -10.18 3.65
C PHE A 69 3.17 -8.91 3.83
N GLY A 70 3.44 -7.87 3.03
CA GLY A 70 2.73 -6.60 3.11
C GLY A 70 1.23 -6.73 2.87
N ALA A 71 0.83 -7.50 1.86
CA ALA A 71 -0.57 -7.76 1.54
C ALA A 71 -1.28 -8.50 2.67
N LEU A 72 -0.70 -9.60 3.18
CA LEU A 72 -1.28 -10.36 4.29
C LEU A 72 -1.40 -9.49 5.55
N SER A 73 -0.34 -8.76 5.91
CA SER A 73 -0.37 -7.86 7.07
C SER A 73 -1.41 -6.74 6.91
N ALA A 74 -1.54 -6.14 5.73
CA ALA A 74 -2.55 -5.13 5.45
C ALA A 74 -3.98 -5.70 5.54
N PHE A 75 -4.21 -6.90 5.02
CA PHE A 75 -5.51 -7.56 5.13
C PHE A 75 -5.85 -7.93 6.58
N ILE A 76 -4.90 -8.44 7.36
CA ILE A 76 -5.10 -8.70 8.80
C ILE A 76 -5.47 -7.40 9.51
N MET A 77 -4.74 -6.32 9.27
CA MET A 77 -5.01 -5.00 9.85
C MET A 77 -6.38 -4.44 9.45
N MET A 78 -6.80 -4.64 8.20
CA MET A 78 -8.14 -4.28 7.73
C MET A 78 -9.23 -5.05 8.49
N HIS A 79 -9.08 -6.37 8.64
CA HIS A 79 -10.05 -7.17 9.40
C HIS A 79 -10.06 -6.80 10.88
N LEU A 80 -8.91 -6.45 11.48
CA LEU A 80 -8.84 -5.93 12.84
C LEU A 80 -9.58 -4.59 12.97
N ALA A 81 -9.45 -3.70 11.99
CA ALA A 81 -10.18 -2.42 11.99
C ALA A 81 -11.70 -2.63 11.89
N VAL A 82 -12.15 -3.55 11.03
CA VAL A 82 -13.57 -3.93 10.93
C VAL A 82 -14.05 -4.58 12.21
N PHE A 83 -13.29 -5.52 12.77
CA PHE A 83 -13.61 -6.18 14.05
C PHE A 83 -13.72 -5.16 15.19
N TYR A 84 -12.78 -4.24 15.30
CA TYR A 84 -12.81 -3.18 16.31
C TYR A 84 -14.02 -2.27 16.13
N TYR A 85 -14.27 -1.78 14.91
CA TYR A 85 -15.37 -0.84 14.67
C TYR A 85 -16.75 -1.49 14.78
N PHE A 86 -16.98 -2.62 14.10
CA PHE A 86 -18.30 -3.27 14.06
C PHE A 86 -18.55 -4.17 15.27
N GLY A 87 -17.51 -4.82 15.80
CA GLY A 87 -17.62 -5.67 16.99
C GLY A 87 -17.74 -4.86 18.28
N TYR A 88 -16.86 -3.89 18.50
CA TYR A 88 -16.85 -3.13 19.76
C TYR A 88 -17.84 -1.96 19.76
N ARG A 89 -17.91 -1.19 18.66
CA ARG A 89 -18.71 0.05 18.63
C ARG A 89 -20.17 -0.17 18.24
N LYS A 90 -20.42 -0.99 17.21
CA LYS A 90 -21.78 -1.25 16.70
C LYS A 90 -22.42 -2.55 17.20
N LYS A 91 -21.63 -3.47 17.77
CA LYS A 91 -22.07 -4.81 18.19
C LYS A 91 -22.82 -5.59 17.09
N GLU A 92 -22.44 -5.39 15.83
CA GLU A 92 -23.05 -6.08 14.69
C GLU A 92 -22.35 -7.42 14.46
N LEU A 93 -22.94 -8.50 15.00
CA LEU A 93 -22.36 -9.85 14.94
C LEU A 93 -22.27 -10.40 13.50
N ILE A 94 -23.20 -10.03 12.62
CA ILE A 94 -23.24 -10.49 11.21
C ILE A 94 -21.98 -10.04 10.44
N VAL A 95 -21.47 -8.84 10.72
CA VAL A 95 -20.27 -8.28 10.06
C VAL A 95 -19.00 -8.71 10.81
N THR A 96 -19.09 -8.91 12.11
CA THR A 96 -17.96 -9.30 12.97
C THR A 96 -17.53 -10.75 12.74
N LEU A 97 -18.48 -11.69 12.57
CA LEU A 97 -18.19 -13.12 12.39
C LEU A 97 -17.31 -13.43 11.17
N PRO A 98 -17.61 -12.93 9.94
CA PRO A 98 -16.72 -13.08 8.79
C PRO A 98 -15.35 -12.42 9.02
N SER A 99 -15.31 -11.31 9.74
CA SER A 99 -14.07 -10.59 10.02
C SER A 99 -13.13 -11.42 10.91
N VAL A 100 -13.68 -12.08 11.94
CA VAL A 100 -12.91 -13.00 12.81
C VAL A 100 -12.43 -14.22 12.03
N ALA A 101 -13.29 -14.82 11.21
CA ALA A 101 -12.89 -15.94 10.35
C ALA A 101 -11.75 -15.55 9.41
N GLY A 102 -11.81 -14.35 8.81
CA GLY A 102 -10.75 -13.79 7.99
C GLY A 102 -9.44 -13.61 8.74
N ILE A 103 -9.46 -13.07 9.96
CA ILE A 103 -8.26 -12.95 10.81
C ILE A 103 -7.63 -14.32 11.09
N ILE A 104 -8.45 -15.34 11.39
CA ILE A 104 -7.96 -16.68 11.68
C ILE A 104 -7.29 -17.27 10.43
N VAL A 105 -7.95 -17.25 9.27
CA VAL A 105 -7.40 -17.81 8.02
C VAL A 105 -6.13 -17.07 7.61
N LEU A 106 -6.15 -15.73 7.60
CA LEU A 106 -4.98 -14.94 7.23
C LEU A 106 -3.84 -15.11 8.23
N GLY A 107 -4.15 -15.25 9.53
CA GLY A 107 -3.17 -15.54 10.57
C GLY A 107 -2.48 -16.89 10.34
N LEU A 108 -3.25 -17.94 10.04
CA LEU A 108 -2.70 -19.27 9.73
C LEU A 108 -1.77 -19.23 8.51
N VAL A 109 -2.18 -18.55 7.44
CA VAL A 109 -1.36 -18.37 6.23
C VAL A 109 -0.08 -17.57 6.55
N TRP A 110 -0.19 -16.54 7.38
CA TRP A 110 0.95 -15.73 7.80
C TRP A 110 1.95 -16.52 8.66
N PHE A 111 1.48 -17.43 9.52
CA PHE A 111 2.37 -18.33 10.27
C PHE A 111 3.14 -19.29 9.37
N GLY A 112 2.50 -19.80 8.31
CA GLY A 112 3.14 -20.65 7.29
C GLY A 112 4.08 -19.92 6.34
N LEU A 113 4.19 -18.60 6.43
CA LEU A 113 5.11 -17.81 5.63
C LEU A 113 6.57 -18.06 6.05
N SER A 114 7.49 -18.12 5.08
CA SER A 114 8.92 -18.33 5.35
C SER A 114 9.48 -17.29 6.30
N ASP A 115 10.44 -17.69 7.14
CA ASP A 115 11.04 -16.80 8.13
C ASP A 115 11.81 -15.64 7.46
N ASP A 116 12.33 -15.85 6.25
CA ASP A 116 12.92 -14.81 5.41
C ASP A 116 11.90 -13.72 5.07
N ALA A 117 10.67 -14.09 4.70
CA ALA A 117 9.62 -13.13 4.36
C ALA A 117 9.17 -12.33 5.59
N LYS A 118 9.11 -12.97 6.77
CA LYS A 118 8.81 -12.28 8.03
C LYS A 118 9.91 -11.27 8.39
N MET A 119 11.18 -11.69 8.32
CA MET A 119 12.32 -10.83 8.67
C MET A 119 12.46 -9.63 7.72
N LEU A 120 12.33 -9.86 6.41
CA LEU A 120 12.31 -8.79 5.41
C LEU A 120 11.11 -7.85 5.63
N GLY A 121 9.95 -8.41 5.92
CA GLY A 121 8.73 -7.68 6.23
C GLY A 121 8.86 -6.75 7.43
N PHE A 122 9.36 -7.26 8.57
CA PHE A 122 9.60 -6.44 9.76
C PHE A 122 10.67 -5.37 9.53
N SER A 123 11.74 -5.69 8.80
CA SER A 123 12.79 -4.73 8.46
C SER A 123 12.24 -3.58 7.61
N TRP A 124 11.39 -3.91 6.63
CA TRP A 124 10.72 -2.93 5.79
C TRP A 124 9.70 -2.09 6.57
N LEU A 125 8.92 -2.70 7.46
CA LEU A 125 8.01 -1.97 8.35
C LEU A 125 8.76 -1.01 9.27
N ALA A 126 9.88 -1.46 9.85
CA ALA A 126 10.73 -0.63 10.69
C ALA A 126 11.28 0.56 9.88
N PHE A 127 11.76 0.33 8.66
CA PHE A 127 12.19 1.41 7.75
C PHE A 127 11.08 2.44 7.53
N TRP A 128 9.85 2.01 7.22
CA TRP A 128 8.73 2.90 7.00
C TRP A 128 8.25 3.64 8.24
N ILE A 129 8.26 3.00 9.41
CA ILE A 129 7.93 3.65 10.68
C ILE A 129 8.94 4.75 10.98
N VAL A 130 10.23 4.47 10.82
CA VAL A 130 11.30 5.45 11.00
C VAL A 130 11.16 6.59 9.99
N TYR A 131 10.97 6.29 8.71
CA TYR A 131 10.76 7.29 7.66
C TYR A 131 9.54 8.18 7.96
N SER A 132 8.41 7.58 8.35
CA SER A 132 7.19 8.29 8.69
C SER A 132 7.36 9.18 9.92
N ALA A 133 8.07 8.70 10.95
CA ALA A 133 8.37 9.45 12.16
C ALA A 133 9.26 10.68 11.86
N ILE A 134 10.24 10.54 10.97
CA ILE A 134 11.11 11.64 10.52
C ILE A 134 10.30 12.66 9.72
N LEU A 135 9.50 12.20 8.75
CA LEU A 135 8.71 13.08 7.88
C LEU A 135 7.63 13.86 8.64
N THR A 136 6.98 13.23 9.63
CA THR A 136 5.95 13.89 10.47
C THR A 136 6.52 14.63 11.69
N ARG A 137 7.85 14.67 11.87
CA ARG A 137 8.52 15.19 13.09
C ARG A 137 7.80 14.72 14.37
N GLY A 138 7.49 13.42 14.44
CA GLY A 138 6.74 12.81 15.53
C GLY A 138 5.23 13.06 15.49
N PHE A 139 4.59 12.90 14.33
CA PHE A 139 3.12 12.94 14.16
C PHE A 139 2.43 14.26 14.56
N LYS A 140 3.15 15.39 14.56
CA LYS A 140 2.61 16.68 15.02
C LYS A 140 1.87 17.51 13.96
N ILE A 141 1.93 17.13 12.69
CA ILE A 141 1.36 17.93 11.59
C ILE A 141 0.26 17.12 10.91
N ILE A 142 -0.99 17.54 11.10
CA ILE A 142 -2.13 17.10 10.29
C ILE A 142 -1.97 17.79 8.93
N PRO A 143 -1.80 17.06 7.82
CA PRO A 143 -1.68 17.69 6.50
C PRO A 143 -2.97 18.46 6.20
N LYS A 144 -2.82 19.77 5.94
CA LYS A 144 -3.94 20.64 5.54
C LYS A 144 -4.49 20.12 4.20
N VAL A 145 -5.75 19.73 4.19
CA VAL A 145 -6.50 19.44 2.96
C VAL A 145 -6.54 20.73 2.14
N PRO A 146 -6.03 20.76 0.90
CA PRO A 146 -6.20 21.92 0.03
C PRO A 146 -7.69 22.12 -0.24
N GLU A 147 -8.20 23.32 0.04
CA GLU A 147 -9.56 23.76 -0.31
C GLU A 147 -9.78 23.80 -1.83
#